data_AF-A0A973DEI6-F1
#
_entry.id   AF-A0A973DEI6-F1
#
_cell.length_a   1.000
_cell.length_b   1.000
_cell.length_c   1.000
_cell.angle_alpha   90.00
_cell.angle_beta   90.00
_cell.angle_gamma   90.00
#
_symmetry.space_group_name_H-M   'P 1'
#
loop_
_entity.id
_entity.type
_entity.pdbx_description
1 polymer ?
#
loop_
_entity_poly.entity_id
_entity_poly.type
_entity_poly.pdbx_seq_one_letter_code
_entity_poly.pdbx_strand_id
1 'polypeptide(L)'
;MFLHYLDLSWRSFKRTPLVSFLMVLAIAIGIGVTMTSLSVYHMMSADPIPEKSSDLYTVQLQTMDEGRTWWTVDNMPLQLTYQDAVNLNQA
;
A
#
# COMPACT_ATOMS: atom_id res chain seq x y z
N MET A 1 -19.91 35.26 -26.55
CA MET A 1 -20.84 34.43 -25.75
C MET A 1 -20.14 33.71 -24.59
N PHE A 2 -19.09 32.92 -24.82
CA PHE A 2 -18.37 32.20 -23.75
C PHE A 2 -17.96 33.06 -22.54
N LEU A 3 -17.31 34.21 -22.79
CA LEU A 3 -16.92 35.16 -21.74
C LEU A 3 -18.11 35.69 -20.92
N HIS A 4 -19.26 35.88 -21.57
CA HIS A 4 -20.48 36.37 -20.92
C HIS A 4 -21.08 35.30 -19.98
N TYR A 5 -21.00 34.02 -20.34
CA TYR A 5 -21.42 32.92 -19.45
C TYR A 5 -20.45 32.67 -18.30
N LEU A 6 -19.14 32.87 -18.53
CA LEU A 6 -18.14 32.84 -17.45
C LEU A 6 -18.40 33.93 -16.41
N ASP A 7 -18.68 35.16 -16.85
CA ASP A 7 -19.01 36.27 -15.95
C ASP A 7 -20.32 35.99 -15.17
N LEU A 8 -21.36 35.48 -15.85
CA LEU A 8 -22.61 35.09 -15.19
C LEU A 8 -22.39 34.00 -14.13
N SER A 9 -21.59 32.99 -14.45
CA SER A 9 -21.26 31.88 -13.55
C SER A 9 -20.46 32.35 -12.34
N TRP A 10 -19.47 33.22 -12.55
CA TRP A 10 -18.67 33.81 -11.48
C TRP A 10 -19.53 34.60 -10.49
N ARG A 11 -20.46 35.40 -11.02
CA ARG A 11 -21.40 36.18 -10.22
C ARG A 11 -22.39 35.30 -9.45
N SER A 12 -22.76 34.15 -10.00
CA SER A 12 -23.58 33.13 -9.32
C SER A 12 -22.84 32.52 -8.13
N PHE A 13 -21.57 32.14 -8.32
CA PHE A 13 -20.71 31.57 -7.27
C PHE A 13 -20.55 32.51 -6.06
N LYS A 14 -20.43 33.82 -6.33
CA LYS A 14 -20.35 34.85 -5.29
C LYS A 14 -21.67 35.10 -4.53
N ARG A 15 -22.82 34.74 -5.08
CA ARG A 15 -24.12 34.89 -4.40
C ARG A 15 -24.34 33.86 -3.30
N THR A 16 -23.77 32.66 -3.43
CA THR A 16 -23.93 31.55 -2.48
C THR A 16 -22.58 30.97 -2.06
N PRO A 17 -21.71 31.77 -1.40
CA PRO A 17 -20.32 31.40 -1.16
C PRO A 17 -20.17 30.16 -0.28
N LEU A 18 -21.00 30.01 0.76
CA LEU A 18 -20.90 28.89 1.71
C LEU A 18 -21.25 27.54 1.06
N VAL A 19 -22.36 27.47 0.34
CA VAL A 19 -22.81 26.24 -0.32
C VAL A 19 -21.86 25.85 -1.46
N SER A 20 -21.41 26.83 -2.24
CA SER A 20 -20.49 26.60 -3.35
C SER A 20 -19.12 26.12 -2.85
N PHE A 21 -18.62 26.70 -1.75
CA PHE A 21 -17.40 26.22 -1.10
C PHE A 21 -17.54 24.78 -0.61
N LEU A 22 -18.66 24.45 0.05
CA LEU A 22 -18.90 23.10 0.55
C LEU A 22 -18.96 22.06 -0.59
N MET A 23 -19.57 22.42 -1.73
CA MET A 23 -19.57 21.57 -2.93
C MET A 23 -18.14 21.30 -3.44
N VAL A 24 -17.33 22.35 -3.58
CA VAL A 24 -15.94 22.22 -4.03
C VAL A 24 -15.11 21.39 -3.05
N LEU A 25 -15.30 21.61 -1.75
CA LEU A 25 -14.61 20.85 -0.70
C LEU A 25 -14.96 19.35 -0.77
N ALA A 26 -16.25 19.02 -0.89
CA ALA A 26 -16.70 17.63 -0.99
C ALA A 26 -16.08 16.91 -2.21
N ILE A 27 -16.05 17.59 -3.37
CA ILE A 27 -15.43 17.08 -4.58
C ILE A 27 -13.92 16.91 -4.38
N ALA A 28 -13.25 17.92 -3.81
CA ALA A 28 -11.80 17.90 -3.57
C ALA A 28 -11.40 16.75 -2.63
N ILE A 29 -12.15 16.52 -1.55
CA ILE A 29 -11.91 15.41 -0.62
C ILE A 29 -12.10 14.07 -1.33
N GLY A 30 -13.18 13.89 -2.10
CA GLY A 30 -13.44 12.65 -2.83
C GLY A 30 -12.33 12.29 -3.81
N ILE A 31 -11.87 13.27 -4.59
CA ILE A 31 -10.76 13.09 -5.54
C ILE A 31 -9.44 12.82 -4.78
N GLY A 32 -9.18 13.56 -3.70
CA GLY A 32 -7.95 13.42 -2.92
C GLY A 32 -7.81 12.04 -2.27
N VAL A 33 -8.89 11.54 -1.65
CA VAL A 33 -8.91 10.22 -1.00
C VAL A 33 -8.67 9.12 -2.03
N THR A 34 -9.41 9.13 -3.14
CA THR A 34 -9.30 8.10 -4.18
C THR A 34 -7.93 8.09 -4.86
N MET A 35 -7.36 9.27 -5.17
CA MET A 35 -6.01 9.37 -5.73
C MET A 35 -4.93 8.87 -4.75
N THR A 36 -5.07 9.18 -3.46
CA THR A 36 -4.12 8.71 -2.43
C THR A 36 -4.18 7.19 -2.29
N SER A 37 -5.38 6.61 -2.20
CA SER A 37 -5.56 5.16 -2.13
C SER A 37 -4.98 4.45 -3.36
N LEU A 38 -5.20 5.00 -4.55
CA LEU A 38 -4.64 4.45 -5.79
C LEU A 38 -3.12 4.49 -5.78
N SER A 39 -2.51 5.60 -5.32
CA SER A 39 -1.06 5.74 -5.23
C SER A 39 -0.44 4.74 -4.26
N VAL A 40 -1.04 4.57 -3.08
CA VAL A 40 -0.60 3.57 -2.09
C VAL A 40 -0.72 2.16 -2.65
N TYR A 41 -1.85 1.83 -3.29
CA TYR A 41 -2.04 0.54 -3.92
C TYR A 41 -0.99 0.27 -5.00
N HIS A 42 -0.72 1.26 -5.85
CA HIS A 42 0.28 1.15 -6.89
C HIS A 42 1.68 0.89 -6.31
N MET A 43 2.05 1.61 -5.26
CA MET A 43 3.33 1.42 -4.56
C MET A 43 3.44 0.05 -3.89
N MET A 44 2.37 -0.44 -3.26
CA MET A 44 2.34 -1.77 -2.64
C MET A 44 2.37 -2.90 -3.67
N SER A 45 1.84 -2.67 -4.88
CA SER A 45 1.87 -3.63 -5.99
C SER A 45 3.23 -3.70 -6.69
N ALA A 46 4.11 -2.72 -6.43
CA ALA A 46 5.45 -2.72 -6.98
C ALA A 46 6.34 -3.72 -6.23
N ASP A 47 7.32 -4.26 -6.94
CA ASP A 47 8.35 -5.10 -6.34
C ASP A 47 9.13 -4.30 -5.27
N PRO A 48 9.17 -4.74 -4.01
CA PRO A 48 9.89 -4.02 -2.96
C PRO A 48 11.41 -4.02 -3.14
N ILE A 49 11.99 -4.97 -3.89
CA ILE A 49 13.45 -5.08 -4.11
C ILE A 49 13.74 -5.44 -5.57
N PRO A 50 13.47 -4.54 -6.53
CA PRO A 50 13.54 -4.85 -7.96
C PRO A 50 14.94 -5.25 -8.42
N GLU A 51 15.99 -4.78 -7.74
CA GLU A 51 17.39 -5.10 -8.06
C GLU A 51 17.80 -6.54 -7.69
N LYS A 52 17.11 -7.16 -6.73
CA LYS A 52 17.49 -8.48 -6.17
C LYS A 52 16.36 -9.50 -6.22
N SER A 53 15.16 -9.11 -6.59
CA SER A 53 13.96 -9.96 -6.57
C SER A 53 14.13 -11.26 -7.37
N SER A 54 14.87 -11.22 -8.49
CA SER A 54 15.19 -12.42 -9.29
C SER A 54 16.11 -13.42 -8.57
N ASP A 55 16.87 -12.97 -7.58
CA ASP A 55 17.95 -13.70 -6.94
C ASP A 55 17.66 -13.93 -5.44
N LEU A 56 16.37 -13.98 -5.08
CA LEU A 56 15.93 -14.33 -3.74
C LEU A 56 15.73 -15.85 -3.64
N TYR A 57 16.71 -16.50 -3.03
CA TYR A 57 16.64 -17.91 -2.67
C TYR A 57 16.33 -18.04 -1.18
N THR A 58 15.33 -18.84 -0.84
CA THR A 58 15.02 -19.24 0.53
C THR A 58 15.35 -20.71 0.73
N VAL A 59 16.03 -21.03 1.83
CA VAL A 59 16.38 -22.42 2.16
C VAL A 59 15.18 -23.03 2.88
N GLN A 60 14.55 -24.03 2.26
CA GLN A 60 13.43 -24.77 2.85
C GLN A 60 13.95 -26.05 3.48
N LEU A 61 14.06 -26.08 4.81
CA LEU A 61 14.34 -27.30 5.58
C LEU A 61 13.09 -27.74 6.34
N GLN A 62 12.97 -29.04 6.57
CA GLN A 62 11.93 -29.56 7.46
C GLN A 62 12.34 -29.31 8.92
N THR A 63 11.92 -28.16 9.44
CA THR A 63 12.22 -27.72 10.81
C THR A 63 11.17 -28.19 11.83
N MET A 64 10.07 -28.79 11.37
CA MET A 64 8.91 -29.16 12.19
C MET A 64 8.56 -30.63 12.08
N ASP A 65 8.26 -31.21 13.25
CA ASP A 65 7.85 -32.59 13.44
C ASP A 65 6.31 -32.72 13.50
N GLU A 66 5.77 -33.92 13.27
CA GLU A 66 4.34 -34.20 13.29
C GLU A 66 3.73 -33.84 14.66
N GLY A 67 2.94 -32.76 14.71
CA GLY A 67 2.22 -32.33 15.92
C GLY A 67 2.69 -31.00 16.54
N ARG A 68 3.72 -30.34 15.99
CA ARG A 68 4.11 -28.99 16.43
C ARG A 68 3.51 -27.92 15.53
N THR A 69 2.92 -26.88 16.11
CA THR A 69 2.43 -25.70 15.38
C THR A 69 3.42 -24.54 15.56
N TRP A 70 3.62 -23.74 14.51
CA TRP A 70 4.41 -22.52 14.61
C TRP A 70 3.57 -21.43 15.30
N TRP A 71 4.08 -20.89 16.42
CA TRP A 71 3.55 -19.68 17.06
C TRP A 71 4.72 -18.71 17.25
N THR A 72 4.90 -17.86 16.26
CA THR A 72 5.93 -16.80 16.24
C THR A 72 5.24 -15.45 16.37
N VAL A 73 5.95 -14.47 16.95
CA VAL A 73 5.40 -13.12 17.18
C VAL A 73 5.03 -12.43 15.86
N ASP A 74 5.75 -12.76 14.81
CA ASP A 74 5.56 -12.25 13.44
C ASP A 74 4.71 -13.17 12.55
N ASN A 75 4.21 -14.28 13.11
CA ASN A 75 3.43 -15.30 12.40
C ASN A 75 4.16 -15.90 11.17
N MET A 76 5.50 -15.87 11.15
CA MET A 76 6.33 -16.52 10.14
C MET A 76 6.75 -17.93 10.60
N PRO A 77 6.75 -18.94 9.71
CA PRO A 77 7.18 -20.29 10.07
C PRO A 77 8.68 -20.34 10.41
N LEU A 78 9.08 -21.28 11.27
CA LEU A 78 10.48 -21.45 11.66
C LEU A 78 11.31 -21.91 10.44
N GLN A 79 12.26 -21.10 10.00
CA GLN A 79 13.01 -21.37 8.76
C GLN A 79 14.21 -22.31 8.97
N LEU A 80 14.87 -22.22 10.14
CA LEU A 80 16.09 -22.97 10.42
C LEU A 80 16.13 -23.39 11.91
N THR A 81 16.44 -24.65 12.19
CA THR A 81 16.70 -25.09 13.57
C THR A 81 18.16 -24.82 13.95
N TYR A 82 18.44 -24.69 15.25
CA TYR A 82 19.82 -24.52 15.72
C TYR A 82 20.74 -25.67 15.28
N GLN A 83 20.24 -26.90 15.31
CA GLN A 83 21.02 -28.08 14.91
C GLN A 83 21.36 -28.03 13.40
N ASP A 84 20.38 -27.68 12.57
CA ASP A 84 20.61 -27.56 11.12
C ASP A 84 21.58 -26.43 10.79
N ALA A 85 21.49 -25.30 11.50
CA ALA A 85 22.41 -24.18 11.33
C ALA A 85 23.87 -24.56 11.65
N VAL A 86 24.08 -25.30 12.75
CA VAL A 86 25.42 -25.78 13.14
C VAL A 86 25.95 -26.80 12.14
N ASN A 87 25.12 -27.73 11.70
CA ASN A 87 25.51 -28.74 10.72
C ASN A 87 25.85 -28.13 9.35
N LEU A 88 25.09 -27.13 8.89
CA LEU A 88 25.38 -26.40 7.65
C LEU A 88 26.66 -25.55 7.73
N ASN A 89 26.96 -24.99 8.89
CA ASN A 89 28.18 -24.20 9.09
C ASN A 89 29.46 -25.06 9.18
N GLN A 90 29.32 -26.34 9.50
CA GLN A 90 30.44 -27.29 9.61
C GLN A 90 30.69 -28.10 8.32
N ALA A 91 29.76 -28.06 7.36
CA ALA A 91 29.86 -28.71 6.06
C ALA A 91 30.67 -27.88 5.05
#